data_AF-A0A7G1IIV1-F1
#
_entry.id   AF-A0A7G1IIV1-F1
#
_cell.length_a   1.000
_cell.length_b   1.000
_cell.length_c   1.000
_cell.angle_alpha   90.00
_cell.angle_beta   90.00
_cell.angle_gamma   90.00
#
_symmetry.space_group_name_H-M   'P 1'
#
loop_
_entity.id
_entity.type
_entity.pdbx_description
1 polymer ?
#
loop_
_entity_poly.entity_id
_entity_poly.type
_entity_poly.pdbx_seq_one_letter_code
_entity_poly.pdbx_strand_id
1 'polypeptide(L)'
;MNANQREDTKLMRTLVRSPQAECAIAQPPIERAIVPIPEAQAYLGGIGLTKLYELFKQGELTKINIGRRGFVTLESLQAYVERLKSAAQQRENH
;
A
#
# COMPACT_ATOMS: atom_id res chain seq x y z
N MET A 1 -60.06 24.86 -17.63
CA MET A 1 -59.89 24.91 -16.17
C MET A 1 -59.28 23.57 -15.73
N ASN A 2 -58.08 23.31 -16.25
CA ASN A 2 -56.75 23.27 -15.63
C ASN A 2 -56.47 22.03 -14.77
N ALA A 3 -55.80 21.09 -15.44
CA ALA A 3 -55.40 19.76 -15.01
C ALA A 3 -54.04 19.82 -14.31
N ASN A 4 -54.03 20.12 -13.02
CA ASN A 4 -52.79 20.30 -12.27
C ASN A 4 -52.67 19.33 -11.08
N GLN A 5 -52.61 18.02 -11.35
CA GLN A 5 -52.37 17.01 -10.30
C GLN A 5 -51.88 15.64 -10.81
N ARG A 6 -51.15 15.58 -11.95
CA ARG A 6 -50.67 14.28 -12.50
C ARG A 6 -49.22 14.23 -12.96
N GLU A 7 -48.40 15.25 -12.70
CA GLU A 7 -46.96 15.21 -13.01
C GLU A 7 -46.09 15.20 -11.76
N ASP A 8 -46.64 14.70 -10.65
CA ASP A 8 -45.98 14.41 -9.37
C ASP A 8 -45.01 13.20 -9.43
N THR A 9 -44.85 12.56 -10.60
CA THR A 9 -44.07 11.31 -10.73
C THR A 9 -42.84 11.41 -11.65
N LYS A 10 -42.50 12.60 -12.18
CA LYS A 10 -41.41 12.74 -13.17
C LYS A 10 -40.23 13.62 -12.74
N LEU A 11 -40.18 14.09 -11.50
CA LEU A 11 -39.03 14.82 -10.95
C LEU A 11 -38.37 14.16 -9.74
N MET A 12 -38.60 12.85 -9.53
CA MET A 12 -37.58 11.95 -8.96
C MET A 12 -36.52 11.63 -10.03
N ARG A 13 -35.92 12.69 -10.58
CA ARG A 13 -34.82 12.64 -11.54
C ARG A 13 -33.56 12.23 -10.79
N THR A 14 -33.52 10.93 -10.54
CA THR A 14 -32.36 10.08 -10.33
C THR A 14 -31.18 10.56 -11.19
N LEU A 15 -30.30 11.35 -10.59
CA LEU A 15 -28.99 11.83 -11.08
C LEU A 15 -28.30 12.23 -9.77
N VAL A 16 -27.46 11.42 -9.13
CA VAL A 16 -26.29 10.74 -9.67
C VAL A 16 -26.10 9.44 -8.87
N ARG A 17 -26.56 8.32 -9.43
CA ARG A 17 -25.86 7.05 -9.22
C ARG A 17 -24.57 7.21 -10.01
N SER A 18 -23.47 7.58 -9.36
CA SER A 18 -22.17 7.67 -10.02
C SER A 18 -21.90 6.37 -10.77
N PRO A 19 -21.83 6.38 -12.11
CA PRO A 19 -21.53 5.22 -12.94
C PRO A 19 -20.06 5.28 -13.39
N GLN A 20 -19.14 5.49 -12.46
CA GLN A 20 -17.70 5.37 -12.68
C GLN A 20 -17.13 4.58 -11.50
N ALA A 21 -16.60 3.37 -11.61
CA ALA A 21 -16.39 2.51 -12.75
C ALA A 21 -16.19 1.09 -12.20
N GLU A 22 -17.23 0.28 -12.25
CA GLU A 22 -17.06 -1.15 -12.51
C GLU A 22 -16.44 -1.22 -13.93
N CYS A 23 -15.28 -1.87 -14.10
CA CYS A 23 -14.53 -1.95 -15.36
C CYS A 23 -13.63 -0.74 -15.71
N ALA A 24 -12.67 -0.44 -14.84
CA ALA A 24 -11.31 -0.43 -15.36
C ALA A 24 -10.75 -1.80 -15.01
N ILE A 25 -10.20 -2.53 -15.99
CA ILE A 25 -8.99 -3.30 -15.67
C ILE A 25 -7.92 -2.28 -15.31
N ALA A 26 -8.07 -1.63 -14.15
CA ALA A 26 -6.97 -1.03 -13.45
C ALA A 26 -6.14 -2.25 -13.10
N GLN A 27 -5.26 -2.64 -14.03
CA GLN A 27 -4.17 -3.54 -13.71
C GLN A 27 -3.64 -2.96 -12.41
N PRO A 28 -3.70 -3.69 -11.27
CA PRO A 28 -3.05 -3.20 -10.08
C PRO A 28 -1.65 -2.83 -10.56
N PRO A 29 -1.16 -1.61 -10.24
CA PRO A 29 0.19 -1.24 -10.63
C PRO A 29 1.06 -2.45 -10.30
N ILE A 30 1.89 -2.89 -11.25
CA ILE A 30 2.75 -4.07 -11.04
C ILE A 30 3.72 -3.65 -9.93
N GLU A 31 3.27 -3.79 -8.70
CA GLU A 31 3.97 -3.38 -7.51
C GLU A 31 5.10 -4.37 -7.37
N ARG A 32 6.32 -3.84 -7.25
CA ARG A 32 7.51 -4.66 -7.09
C ARG A 32 7.37 -5.41 -5.77
N ALA A 33 6.93 -6.66 -5.84
CA ALA A 33 6.76 -7.51 -4.66
C ALA A 33 8.10 -7.79 -3.96
N ILE A 34 9.19 -7.74 -4.71
CA ILE A 34 10.55 -7.95 -4.24
C ILE A 34 11.46 -6.81 -4.66
N VAL A 35 12.38 -6.45 -3.78
CA VAL A 35 13.42 -5.44 -4.01
C VAL A 35 14.79 -6.07 -3.81
N PRO A 36 15.80 -5.74 -4.63
CA PRO A 36 17.15 -6.21 -4.42
C PRO A 36 17.77 -5.57 -3.17
N ILE A 37 18.73 -6.25 -2.55
CA ILE A 37 19.44 -5.80 -1.35
C ILE A 37 19.93 -4.32 -1.40
N PRO A 38 20.57 -3.82 -2.47
CA PRO A 38 20.98 -2.42 -2.54
C PRO A 38 19.79 -1.44 -2.58
N GLU A 39 18.66 -1.80 -3.20
CA GLU A 39 17.46 -0.97 -3.17
C GLU A 39 16.80 -0.98 -1.79
N ALA A 40 16.78 -2.14 -1.11
CA ALA A 40 16.32 -2.23 0.28
C ALA A 40 17.16 -1.34 1.23
N GLN A 41 18.47 -1.26 0.97
CA GLN A 41 19.37 -0.37 1.69
C GLN A 41 18.95 1.10 1.52
N ALA A 42 18.76 1.54 0.28
CA ALA A 42 18.33 2.90 -0.03
C ALA A 42 16.94 3.21 0.56
N TYR A 43 16.03 2.23 0.50
CA TYR A 43 14.67 2.36 1.05
C TYR A 43 14.65 2.60 2.56
N LEU A 44 15.55 1.96 3.32
CA LEU A 44 15.67 2.14 4.76
C LEU A 44 16.52 3.36 5.16
N GLY A 45 16.82 4.27 4.22
CA GLY A 45 17.62 5.47 4.48
C GLY A 45 19.13 5.26 4.42
N GLY A 46 19.59 4.22 3.70
CA GLY A 46 21.02 3.98 3.47
C GLY A 46 21.74 3.23 4.58
N ILE A 47 21.04 2.42 5.38
CA ILE A 47 21.65 1.66 6.49
C ILE A 47 22.80 0.76 6.03
N GLY A 48 23.79 0.49 6.89
CA GLY A 48 24.89 -0.40 6.52
C GLY A 48 24.44 -1.84 6.22
N LEU A 49 25.13 -2.53 5.30
CA LEU A 49 24.84 -3.93 4.96
C LEU A 49 24.85 -4.84 6.18
N THR A 50 25.78 -4.63 7.12
CA THR A 50 25.84 -5.37 8.38
C THR A 50 24.50 -5.30 9.12
N LYS A 51 23.90 -4.11 9.21
CA LYS A 51 22.63 -3.91 9.90
C LYS A 51 21.47 -4.56 9.15
N LEU A 52 21.46 -4.48 7.83
CA LEU A 52 20.48 -5.18 7.01
C LEU A 52 20.55 -6.71 7.20
N TYR A 53 21.76 -7.28 7.23
CA TYR A 53 21.95 -8.71 7.49
C TYR A 53 21.58 -9.12 8.92
N GLU A 54 21.78 -8.24 9.91
CA GLU A 54 21.24 -8.45 11.26
C GLU A 54 19.72 -8.53 11.25
N LEU A 55 19.04 -7.63 10.52
CA LEU A 55 17.57 -7.66 10.41
C LEU A 55 17.06 -8.95 9.76
N PHE A 56 17.77 -9.49 8.77
CA PHE A 56 17.46 -10.82 8.23
C PHE A 56 17.66 -11.93 9.26
N LYS A 57 18.73 -11.87 10.08
CA LYS A 57 18.99 -12.86 11.14
C LYS A 57 17.97 -12.79 12.27
N GLN A 58 17.49 -11.58 12.58
CA GLN A 58 16.45 -11.34 13.59
C GLN A 58 15.06 -11.74 13.10
N GLY A 59 14.88 -12.02 11.80
CA GLY A 59 13.58 -12.35 11.21
C GLY A 59 12.67 -11.15 10.99
N GLU A 60 13.20 -9.92 11.12
CA GLU A 60 12.44 -8.69 10.91
C GLU A 60 12.21 -8.41 9.41
N LEU A 61 13.11 -8.89 8.55
CA LEU A 61 13.00 -8.77 7.09
C LEU A 61 13.03 -10.15 6.44
N THR A 62 12.18 -10.34 5.43
CA THR A 62 12.08 -11.62 4.71
C THR A 62 13.03 -11.62 3.51
N LYS A 63 14.14 -12.36 3.64
CA LYS A 63 15.09 -12.56 2.55
C LYS A 63 14.63 -13.69 1.62
N ILE A 64 14.45 -13.40 0.35
CA ILE A 64 14.20 -14.38 -0.72
C ILE A 64 15.46 -14.49 -1.58
N ASN A 65 15.94 -15.69 -1.86
CA ASN A 65 17.05 -15.88 -2.78
C ASN A 65 16.51 -16.32 -4.15
N ILE A 66 16.88 -15.60 -5.22
CA ILE A 66 16.56 -15.95 -6.60
C ILE A 66 17.88 -16.15 -7.34
N GLY A 67 18.21 -17.42 -7.59
CA GLY A 67 19.50 -17.83 -8.13
C GLY A 67 20.66 -17.36 -7.23
N ARG A 68 21.60 -16.60 -7.80
CA ARG A 68 22.77 -16.07 -7.06
C ARG A 68 22.48 -14.76 -6.31
N ARG A 69 21.31 -14.15 -6.49
CA ARG A 69 20.99 -12.83 -5.94
C ARG A 69 19.99 -12.94 -4.78
N GLY A 70 20.23 -12.16 -3.74
CA GLY A 70 19.30 -11.98 -2.63
C GLY A 70 18.35 -10.81 -2.88
N PHE A 71 17.09 -11.02 -2.54
CA PHE A 71 16.00 -10.07 -2.60
C PHE A 71 15.31 -9.99 -1.23
N VAL A 72 14.55 -8.93 -1.03
CA VAL A 72 13.74 -8.67 0.16
C VAL A 72 12.31 -8.43 -0.28
N THR A 73 11.32 -8.95 0.45
CA THR A 73 9.92 -8.63 0.14
C THR A 73 9.60 -7.20 0.55
N LEU A 74 8.88 -6.48 -0.31
CA LEU A 74 8.44 -5.12 -0.02
C LEU A 74 7.51 -5.08 1.20
N GLU A 75 6.65 -6.08 1.34
CA GLU A 75 5.73 -6.23 2.48
C GLU A 75 6.49 -6.24 3.83
N SER A 76 7.57 -7.02 3.93
CA SER A 76 8.35 -7.08 5.17
C SER A 76 9.06 -5.75 5.48
N LEU A 77 9.53 -5.04 4.46
CA LEU A 77 10.12 -3.71 4.63
C LEU A 77 9.08 -2.69 5.12
N GLN A 78 7.89 -2.68 4.54
CA GLN A 78 6.81 -1.79 4.95
C GLN A 78 6.38 -2.08 6.39
N ALA A 79 6.16 -3.34 6.73
CA ALA A 79 5.79 -3.76 8.08
C ALA A 79 6.87 -3.36 9.11
N TYR A 80 8.15 -3.48 8.76
CA TYR A 80 9.25 -3.05 9.63
C TYR A 80 9.23 -1.53 9.87
N VAL A 81 9.06 -0.72 8.83
CA VAL A 81 8.96 0.75 8.95
C VAL A 81 7.73 1.14 9.77
N GLU A 82 6.61 0.47 9.59
CA GLU A 82 5.37 0.74 10.34
C GLU A 82 5.52 0.44 11.84
N ARG A 83 6.20 -0.66 12.21
CA ARG A 83 6.55 -0.95 13.61
C ARG A 83 7.43 0.14 14.21
N LEU A 84 8.43 0.62 13.47
CA LEU A 84 9.30 1.72 13.93
C LEU A 84 8.53 3.02 14.14
N LYS A 85 7.62 3.36 13.21
CA LYS A 85 6.73 4.53 13.35
C LYS A 85 5.86 4.42 14.61
N SER A 86 5.22 3.28 14.80
CA SER A 86 4.36 3.03 15.96
C SER A 86 5.15 3.14 17.28
N ALA A 87 6.36 2.59 17.33
CA ALA A 87 7.23 2.68 18.51
C ALA A 87 7.74 4.12 18.76
N ALA A 88 7.96 4.91 17.71
CA ALA A 88 8.33 6.33 17.84
C ALA A 88 7.16 7.16 18.40
N GLN A 89 5.96 6.98 17.86
CA GLN A 89 4.74 7.68 18.32
C GLN A 89 4.42 7.38 19.80
N GLN A 90 4.60 6.13 20.23
CA GLN A 90 4.39 5.75 21.63
C GLN A 90 5.33 6.47 22.60
N ARG A 91 6.53 6.87 22.16
CA ARG A 91 7.49 7.61 23.00
C ARG A 91 7.18 9.09 23.09
N GLU A 92 6.58 9.68 22.06
CA GLU A 92 6.16 11.09 22.10
C GLU A 92 4.92 11.31 22.98
N ASN A 93 4.10 10.28 23.15
CA ASN A 93 2.88 10.33 23.96
C ASN A 93 3.09 10.02 25.45
N HIS A 94 4.35 9.88 25.91
CA HIS A 94 4.72 9.61 27.31
C HIS A 94 5.64 10.72 27.84
#